data_AF-A0A6I7QWA7-F1
#
_entry.id   AF-A0A6I7QWA7-F1
#
_cell.length_a   1.000
_cell.length_b   1.000
_cell.length_c   1.000
_cell.angle_alpha   90.00
_cell.angle_beta   90.00
_cell.angle_gamma   90.00
#
_symmetry.space_group_name_H-M   'P 1'
#
loop_
_entity.id
_entity.type
_entity.pdbx_description
1 polymer ?
#
loop_
_entity_poly.entity_id
_entity_poly.type
_entity_poly.pdbx_seq_one_letter_code
_entity_poly.pdbx_strand_id
1 'polypeptide(L)'
;MREHSAQITIEIEKGTLTPVIDLRGGATRRTVPLTTLVDNQRRALVRVYLVKPDKRILLKEFDVIDLAPGRSGDTRFLLSTSFDGRHALTLHLAVDGRSFDSVRINLRRYLRRRGRIAALAALFLAAALLLLLLPRACETDEAVSVVAPAPPPEAPAPQPEPQPAPEPTAPRAPEPAAPPPTQPAPEPPTAPAPPPTPPEPQPAPAPPPPESRTALTRERTLYFRPDDPRLTAEALDQLRELVEELSAVAPDLRNNMTLTIRGHCALSGTEAGRIELSRRRAENSAAF
;
A
#
# COMPACT_ATOMS: atom_id res chain seq x y z
N MET A 1 -15.64 1.53 15.56
CA MET A 1 -14.33 1.76 14.93
C MET A 1 -14.51 1.87 13.43
N ARG A 2 -14.34 3.06 12.84
CA ARG A 2 -14.22 3.17 11.38
C ARG A 2 -12.87 2.57 11.01
N GLU A 3 -12.86 1.32 10.62
CA GLU A 3 -11.67 0.76 9.99
C GLU A 3 -11.31 1.66 8.82
N HIS A 4 -10.10 2.17 8.78
CA HIS A 4 -9.65 3.00 7.68
C HIS A 4 -9.35 2.10 6.46
N SER A 5 -9.97 2.38 5.31
CA SER A 5 -9.84 1.57 4.10
C SER A 5 -8.52 1.81 3.38
N ALA A 6 -7.97 0.74 2.79
CA ALA A 6 -6.84 0.86 1.89
C ALA A 6 -7.32 1.30 0.51
N GLN A 7 -6.66 2.29 -0.08
CA GLN A 7 -7.06 2.90 -1.35
C GLN A 7 -5.92 2.89 -2.36
N ILE A 8 -6.25 2.75 -3.63
CA ILE A 8 -5.33 2.97 -4.74
C ILE A 8 -5.39 4.43 -5.14
N THR A 9 -4.23 5.08 -5.17
CA THR A 9 -4.09 6.50 -5.51
C THR A 9 -3.01 6.68 -6.59
N ILE A 10 -3.13 7.73 -7.40
CA ILE A 10 -2.18 8.07 -8.46
C ILE A 10 -1.57 9.45 -8.16
N GLU A 11 -0.31 9.61 -8.54
CA GLU A 11 0.41 10.88 -8.58
C GLU A 11 1.14 11.01 -9.93
N ILE A 12 1.17 12.22 -10.48
CA ILE A 12 1.99 12.55 -11.67
C ILE A 12 3.00 13.60 -11.24
N GLU A 13 4.30 13.36 -11.48
CA GLU A 13 5.36 14.39 -11.35
C GLU A 13 5.33 15.20 -10.03
N LYS A 14 4.92 14.57 -8.91
CA LYS A 14 4.74 15.16 -7.57
C LYS A 14 3.48 16.02 -7.36
N GLY A 15 2.47 15.86 -8.20
CA GLY A 15 1.16 16.49 -8.06
C GLY A 15 0.30 15.89 -6.94
N THR A 16 -0.99 16.24 -6.94
CA THR A 16 -1.93 15.78 -5.92
C THR A 16 -2.24 14.29 -6.05
N LEU A 17 -2.22 13.59 -4.92
CA LEU A 17 -2.69 12.21 -4.82
C LEU A 17 -4.18 12.12 -5.16
N THR A 18 -4.49 11.51 -6.29
CA THR A 18 -5.87 11.33 -6.75
C THR A 18 -6.36 9.92 -6.39
N PRO A 19 -7.41 9.77 -5.56
CA PRO A 19 -7.95 8.46 -5.21
C PRO A 19 -8.74 7.85 -6.37
N VAL A 20 -8.45 6.58 -6.66
CA VAL A 20 -8.95 5.87 -7.84
C VAL A 20 -9.90 4.75 -7.45
N ILE A 21 -9.43 3.81 -6.64
CA ILE A 21 -10.22 2.64 -6.22
C ILE A 21 -10.13 2.52 -4.70
N ASP A 22 -11.27 2.36 -4.04
CA ASP A 22 -11.32 1.84 -2.68
C ASP A 22 -11.35 0.31 -2.72
N LEU A 23 -10.40 -0.34 -2.06
CA LEU A 23 -10.25 -1.80 -2.11
C LEU A 23 -11.34 -2.55 -1.32
N ARG A 24 -12.24 -1.85 -0.63
CA ARG A 24 -13.42 -2.47 0.01
C ARG A 24 -14.52 -2.85 -0.96
N GLY A 25 -14.63 -2.15 -2.08
CA GLY A 25 -15.80 -2.19 -2.98
C GLY A 25 -15.97 -3.45 -3.81
N GLY A 26 -15.32 -4.57 -3.47
CA GLY A 26 -15.29 -5.74 -4.33
C GLY A 26 -14.54 -5.47 -5.64
N ALA A 27 -14.90 -6.18 -6.70
CA ALA A 27 -14.26 -5.99 -8.00
C ALA A 27 -14.64 -4.61 -8.56
N THR A 28 -13.65 -3.83 -8.98
CA THR A 28 -13.87 -2.46 -9.46
C THR A 28 -12.91 -2.14 -10.58
N ARG A 29 -13.40 -1.50 -11.63
CA ARG A 29 -12.59 -0.98 -12.73
C ARG A 29 -12.82 0.51 -12.85
N ARG A 30 -11.74 1.28 -12.97
CA ARG A 30 -11.80 2.72 -13.15
C ARG A 30 -10.68 3.18 -14.08
N THR A 31 -11.04 4.06 -15.01
CA THR A 31 -10.09 4.75 -15.88
C THR A 31 -9.98 6.20 -15.44
N VAL A 32 -8.75 6.68 -15.29
CA VAL A 32 -8.48 8.06 -14.90
C VAL A 32 -7.77 8.76 -16.06
N PRO A 33 -8.39 9.81 -16.63
CA PRO A 33 -7.69 10.70 -17.54
C PRO A 33 -6.70 11.55 -16.76
N LEU A 34 -5.49 11.63 -17.28
CA LEU A 34 -4.36 12.32 -16.67
C LEU A 34 -3.81 13.34 -17.68
N THR A 35 -3.51 14.53 -17.20
CA THR A 35 -3.09 15.67 -18.01
C THR A 35 -1.60 15.92 -17.93
N THR A 36 -1.05 16.54 -18.96
CA THR A 36 0.29 17.14 -18.92
C THR A 36 0.32 18.32 -17.96
N LEU A 37 1.38 18.45 -17.18
CA LEU A 37 1.52 19.54 -16.20
C LEU A 37 2.10 20.81 -16.82
N VAL A 38 2.98 20.65 -17.81
CA VAL A 38 3.73 21.75 -18.45
C VAL A 38 3.62 21.68 -19.97
N ASP A 39 3.70 22.83 -20.61
CA ASP A 39 3.74 22.91 -22.07
C ASP A 39 4.98 22.17 -22.60
N ASN A 40 4.79 21.44 -23.68
CA ASN A 40 5.82 20.64 -24.35
C ASN A 40 6.53 19.64 -23.42
N GLN A 41 5.81 19.13 -22.42
CA GLN A 41 6.30 18.09 -21.54
C GLN A 41 6.83 16.89 -22.35
N ARG A 42 8.11 16.54 -22.13
CA ARG A 42 8.81 15.43 -22.82
C ARG A 42 8.87 14.15 -21.99
N ARG A 43 8.74 14.29 -20.68
CA ARG A 43 8.82 13.19 -19.72
C ARG A 43 7.73 13.33 -18.68
N ALA A 44 7.11 12.22 -18.29
CA ALA A 44 6.12 12.16 -17.23
C ALA A 44 6.31 10.91 -16.37
N LEU A 45 6.44 11.12 -15.06
CA LEU A 45 6.48 10.07 -14.05
C LEU A 45 5.09 9.87 -13.45
N VAL A 46 4.45 8.74 -13.79
CA VAL A 46 3.15 8.34 -13.23
C VAL A 46 3.38 7.28 -12.16
N ARG A 47 3.03 7.61 -10.92
CA ARG A 47 3.25 6.73 -9.76
C ARG A 47 1.91 6.27 -9.20
N VAL A 48 1.80 4.97 -8.95
CA VAL A 48 0.61 4.34 -8.38
C VAL A 48 0.94 3.83 -6.99
N TYR A 49 0.12 4.21 -6.01
CA TYR A 49 0.33 3.90 -4.61
C TYR A 49 -0.84 3.14 -4.02
N LEU A 50 -0.51 2.24 -3.09
CA LEU A 50 -1.44 1.75 -2.08
C LEU A 50 -1.31 2.65 -0.85
N VAL A 51 -2.36 3.40 -0.55
CA VAL A 51 -2.45 4.25 0.63
C VAL A 51 -3.24 3.52 1.71
N LYS A 52 -2.60 3.39 2.86
CA LYS A 52 -3.13 2.91 4.12
C LYS A 52 -3.13 4.08 5.13
N PRO A 53 -3.79 3.93 6.28
CA PRO A 53 -3.97 5.02 7.24
C PRO A 53 -2.64 5.50 7.83
N ASP A 54 -1.71 4.57 7.99
CA ASP A 54 -0.40 4.73 8.61
C ASP A 54 0.75 4.71 7.60
N LYS A 55 0.48 4.37 6.33
CA LYS A 55 1.54 4.12 5.36
C LYS A 55 1.11 4.33 3.92
N ARG A 56 2.00 4.91 3.14
CA ARG A 56 1.94 4.94 1.67
C ARG A 56 2.96 3.97 1.09
N ILE A 57 2.53 3.14 0.15
CA ILE A 57 3.37 2.11 -0.48
C ILE A 57 3.33 2.32 -1.99
N LEU A 58 4.48 2.57 -2.61
CA LEU A 58 4.60 2.64 -4.07
C LEU A 58 4.40 1.23 -4.65
N LEU A 59 3.46 1.09 -5.57
CA LEU A 59 3.18 -0.18 -6.25
C LEU A 59 3.87 -0.26 -7.62
N LYS A 60 3.84 0.83 -8.39
CA LYS A 60 4.44 0.93 -9.72
C LYS A 60 4.72 2.39 -10.06
N GLU A 61 5.85 2.60 -10.73
CA GLU A 61 6.21 3.84 -11.39
C GLU A 61 6.28 3.57 -12.90
N PHE A 62 5.65 4.43 -13.69
CA PHE A 62 5.78 4.47 -15.13
C PHE A 62 6.59 5.71 -15.49
N ASP A 63 7.74 5.51 -16.10
CA ASP A 63 8.59 6.57 -16.62
C ASP A 63 8.32 6.71 -18.12
N VAL A 64 7.46 7.65 -18.47
CA VAL A 64 7.10 7.92 -19.87
C VAL A 64 8.07 8.96 -20.41
N ILE A 65 8.94 8.53 -21.32
CA ILE A 65 9.89 9.39 -22.03
C ILE A 65 9.42 9.65 -23.47
N ASP A 66 10.04 10.64 -24.12
CA ASP A 66 9.81 11.00 -25.53
C ASP A 66 8.35 11.35 -25.87
N LEU A 67 7.67 12.05 -24.96
CA LEU A 67 6.34 12.57 -25.21
C LEU A 67 6.35 13.57 -26.38
N ALA A 68 5.36 13.42 -27.25
CA ALA A 68 5.09 14.40 -28.30
C ALA A 68 4.87 15.79 -27.66
N PRO A 69 5.29 16.88 -28.32
CA PRO A 69 5.03 18.22 -27.78
C PRO A 69 3.52 18.46 -27.75
N GLY A 70 3.04 19.29 -26.85
CA GLY A 70 1.62 19.54 -26.62
C GLY A 70 1.42 20.61 -25.56
N ARG A 71 0.18 21.00 -25.28
CA ARG A 71 -0.09 22.02 -24.27
C ARG A 71 -0.25 21.36 -22.91
N SER A 72 0.01 22.11 -21.85
CA SER A 72 -0.37 21.73 -20.49
C SER A 72 -1.89 21.62 -20.38
N GLY A 73 -2.36 20.66 -19.58
CA GLY A 73 -3.78 20.38 -19.41
C GLY A 73 -4.38 19.45 -20.46
N ASP A 74 -3.64 19.08 -21.52
CA ASP A 74 -4.11 18.11 -22.50
C ASP A 74 -4.17 16.71 -21.86
N THR A 75 -5.30 16.02 -22.02
CA THR A 75 -5.44 14.64 -21.54
C THR A 75 -4.68 13.71 -22.47
N ARG A 76 -3.47 13.32 -22.06
CA ARG A 76 -2.59 12.46 -22.87
C ARG A 76 -2.43 11.07 -22.30
N PHE A 77 -2.61 10.91 -20.99
CA PHE A 77 -2.46 9.61 -20.35
C PHE A 77 -3.82 9.09 -19.89
N LEU A 78 -4.08 7.82 -20.16
CA LEU A 78 -5.25 7.11 -19.68
C LEU A 78 -4.76 5.94 -18.82
N LEU A 79 -4.87 6.09 -17.50
CA LEU A 79 -4.56 5.01 -16.58
C LEU A 79 -5.83 4.22 -16.26
N SER A 80 -5.91 3.02 -16.80
CA SER A 80 -6.96 2.06 -16.48
C SER A 80 -6.50 1.19 -15.32
N THR A 81 -7.31 1.14 -14.28
CA THR A 81 -7.08 0.35 -13.07
C THR A 81 -8.22 -0.65 -12.91
N SER A 82 -7.91 -1.91 -12.64
CA SER A 82 -8.88 -2.97 -12.44
C SER A 82 -8.48 -3.83 -11.25
N PHE A 83 -9.33 -3.87 -10.23
CA PHE A 83 -9.18 -4.69 -9.06
C PHE A 83 -10.17 -5.85 -9.10
N ASP A 84 -9.69 -7.07 -8.86
CA ASP A 84 -10.51 -8.29 -8.91
C ASP A 84 -11.41 -8.50 -7.67
N GLY A 85 -11.39 -7.57 -6.71
CA GLY A 85 -12.13 -7.68 -5.46
C GLY A 85 -11.47 -8.56 -4.40
N ARG A 86 -10.32 -9.17 -4.71
CA ARG A 86 -9.57 -10.01 -3.78
C ARG A 86 -8.18 -9.44 -3.58
N HIS A 87 -7.31 -9.61 -4.57
CA HIS A 87 -5.90 -9.26 -4.44
C HIS A 87 -5.20 -8.91 -5.74
N ALA A 88 -5.79 -9.07 -6.92
CA ALA A 88 -5.11 -8.72 -8.16
C ALA A 88 -5.52 -7.32 -8.60
N LEU A 89 -4.53 -6.44 -8.72
CA LEU A 89 -4.66 -5.12 -9.32
C LEU A 89 -4.00 -5.14 -10.69
N THR A 90 -4.74 -4.83 -11.73
CA THR A 90 -4.22 -4.67 -13.10
C THR A 90 -4.19 -3.18 -13.41
N LEU A 91 -3.04 -2.70 -13.85
CA LEU A 91 -2.81 -1.31 -14.26
C LEU A 91 -2.44 -1.33 -15.74
N HIS A 92 -3.09 -0.49 -16.53
CA HIS A 92 -2.79 -0.32 -17.94
C HIS A 92 -2.69 1.17 -18.23
N LEU A 93 -1.50 1.62 -18.62
CA LEU A 93 -1.24 3.00 -19.03
C LEU A 93 -1.28 3.09 -20.54
N ALA A 94 -2.11 3.98 -21.07
CA ALA A 94 -2.06 4.39 -22.46
C ALA A 94 -1.61 5.84 -22.57
N VAL A 95 -0.84 6.15 -23.62
CA VAL A 95 -0.31 7.48 -23.94
C VAL A 95 -0.72 7.82 -25.36
N ASP A 96 -1.40 8.95 -25.56
CA ASP A 96 -1.92 9.39 -26.86
C ASP A 96 -2.73 8.29 -27.58
N GLY A 97 -3.55 7.55 -26.81
CA GLY A 97 -4.39 6.46 -27.30
C GLY A 97 -3.66 5.14 -27.57
N ARG A 98 -2.34 5.07 -27.40
CA ARG A 98 -1.55 3.84 -27.59
C ARG A 98 -1.24 3.19 -26.25
N SER A 99 -1.29 1.86 -26.19
CA SER A 99 -0.84 1.13 -25.00
C SER A 99 0.64 1.37 -24.76
N PHE A 100 1.00 1.83 -23.56
CA PHE A 100 2.38 2.11 -23.17
C PHE A 100 2.93 0.97 -22.31
N ASP A 101 2.25 0.64 -21.21
CA ASP A 101 2.66 -0.46 -20.32
C ASP A 101 1.42 -1.05 -19.62
N SER A 102 1.50 -2.33 -19.27
CA SER A 102 0.45 -3.07 -18.57
C SER A 102 1.07 -4.01 -17.55
N VAL A 103 0.64 -3.88 -16.29
CA VAL A 103 1.19 -4.67 -15.19
C VAL A 103 0.07 -5.22 -14.32
N ARG A 104 0.22 -6.48 -13.91
CA ARG A 104 -0.64 -7.14 -12.92
C ARG A 104 0.12 -7.30 -11.61
N ILE A 105 -0.38 -6.69 -10.56
CA ILE A 105 0.22 -6.64 -9.22
C ILE A 105 -0.61 -7.46 -8.26
N ASN A 106 0.06 -8.35 -7.51
CA ASN A 106 -0.57 -9.12 -6.44
C ASN A 106 -0.51 -8.37 -5.10
N LEU A 107 -1.66 -7.85 -4.68
CA LEU A 107 -1.86 -7.10 -3.45
C LEU A 107 -1.74 -7.94 -2.17
N ARG A 108 -1.70 -9.28 -2.22
CA ARG A 108 -1.54 -10.13 -1.02
C ARG A 108 -0.29 -9.76 -0.22
N ARG A 109 0.80 -9.41 -0.93
CA ARG A 109 2.09 -9.04 -0.32
C ARG A 109 1.98 -7.74 0.46
N TYR A 110 1.09 -6.85 0.05
CA TYR A 110 0.94 -5.52 0.64
C TYR A 110 -0.18 -5.47 1.68
N LEU A 111 -1.23 -6.28 1.54
CA LEU A 111 -2.40 -6.31 2.43
C LEU A 111 -2.27 -7.28 3.62
N ARG A 112 -1.04 -7.53 4.12
CA ARG A 112 -0.77 -8.52 5.18
C ARG A 112 -1.82 -8.50 6.30
N ARG A 113 -2.51 -9.63 6.48
CA ARG A 113 -3.62 -9.80 7.42
C ARG A 113 -3.05 -9.91 8.84
N ARG A 114 -3.12 -8.80 9.61
CA ARG A 114 -2.71 -8.71 11.03
C ARG A 114 -3.32 -9.84 11.90
N GLY A 115 -4.46 -10.41 11.49
CA GLY A 115 -5.18 -11.44 12.22
C GLY A 115 -4.51 -12.82 12.35
N ARG A 116 -3.53 -13.21 11.51
CA ARG A 116 -2.89 -14.54 11.67
C ARG A 116 -1.99 -14.63 12.90
N ILE A 117 -1.29 -13.55 13.23
CA ILE A 117 -0.44 -13.50 14.42
C ILE A 117 -1.31 -13.49 15.68
N ALA A 118 -2.40 -12.71 15.69
CA ALA A 118 -3.34 -12.68 16.79
C ALA A 118 -4.07 -14.02 17.00
N ALA A 119 -4.47 -14.71 15.92
CA ALA A 119 -5.09 -16.03 16.02
C ALA A 119 -4.12 -17.11 16.52
N LEU A 120 -2.87 -17.10 16.07
CA LEU A 120 -1.84 -18.01 16.59
C LEU A 120 -1.52 -17.72 18.06
N ALA A 121 -1.42 -16.44 18.45
CA ALA A 121 -1.23 -16.05 19.83
C ALA A 121 -2.41 -16.48 20.72
N ALA A 122 -3.66 -16.29 20.26
CA ALA A 122 -4.85 -16.74 20.97
C ALA A 122 -4.90 -18.28 21.10
N LEU A 123 -4.54 -19.01 20.04
CA LEU A 123 -4.48 -20.47 20.07
C LEU A 123 -3.36 -20.98 21.00
N PHE A 124 -2.21 -20.31 21.01
CA PHE A 124 -1.12 -20.60 21.94
C PHE A 124 -1.54 -20.32 23.39
N LEU A 125 -2.24 -19.22 23.64
CA LEU A 125 -2.77 -18.88 24.96
C LEU A 125 -3.82 -19.89 25.45
N ALA A 126 -4.73 -20.31 24.54
CA ALA A 126 -5.72 -21.34 24.84
C ALA A 126 -5.07 -22.72 25.10
N ALA A 127 -4.05 -23.09 24.32
CA ALA A 127 -3.29 -24.32 24.54
C ALA A 127 -2.52 -24.29 25.87
N ALA A 128 -1.89 -23.17 26.21
CA ALA A 128 -1.21 -22.98 27.49
C ALA A 128 -2.18 -23.07 28.68
N LEU A 129 -3.37 -22.46 28.56
CA LEU A 129 -4.41 -22.56 29.58
C LEU A 129 -4.92 -23.99 29.74
N LEU A 130 -5.12 -24.72 28.63
CA LEU A 130 -5.51 -26.13 28.65
C LEU A 130 -4.43 -27.01 29.31
N LEU A 131 -3.15 -26.75 29.02
CA LEU A 131 -2.03 -27.47 29.64
C LEU A 131 -1.91 -27.21 31.14
N LEU A 132 -2.34 -26.03 31.61
CA LEU A 132 -2.35 -25.64 33.02
C LEU A 132 -3.53 -26.28 33.79
N LEU A 133 -4.62 -26.61 33.10
CA LEU A 133 -5.83 -27.23 33.64
C LEU A 133 -5.78 -28.77 33.61
N LEU A 134 -4.79 -29.37 32.94
CA LEU A 134 -4.60 -30.83 32.97
C LEU A 134 -4.03 -31.24 34.33
N PRO A 135 -4.65 -32.20 35.04
CA PRO A 135 -4.10 -32.72 36.29
C PRO A 135 -2.75 -33.38 36.01
N ARG A 136 -1.70 -32.92 36.69
CA ARG A 136 -0.39 -33.58 36.66
C ARG A 136 -0.46 -34.87 37.46
N ALA A 137 -0.96 -35.92 36.83
CA ALA A 137 -0.78 -37.28 37.32
C ALA A 137 0.61 -37.76 36.88
N CYS A 138 1.46 -38.02 37.87
CA CYS A 138 2.71 -38.74 37.74
C CYS A 138 2.46 -40.19 37.27
N GLU A 139 3.44 -40.70 36.52
CA GLU A 139 3.92 -42.09 36.49
C GLU A 139 2.92 -43.23 36.30
N THR A 140 3.14 -44.05 35.26
CA THR A 140 3.45 -45.48 35.54
C THR A 140 4.17 -46.15 34.36
N ASP A 141 5.27 -46.79 34.74
CA ASP A 141 6.02 -47.84 34.08
C ASP A 141 5.14 -49.10 33.92
N GLU A 142 5.21 -49.81 32.79
CA GLU A 142 5.23 -51.28 32.78
C GLU A 142 5.53 -51.85 31.39
N ALA A 143 6.29 -52.95 31.43
CA ALA A 143 6.83 -53.71 30.33
C ALA A 143 5.91 -54.88 29.90
N VAL A 144 6.41 -55.67 28.92
CA VAL A 144 6.00 -57.04 28.48
C VAL A 144 4.94 -57.07 27.35
N SER A 145 4.93 -57.94 26.33
CA SER A 145 5.88 -58.82 25.60
C SER A 145 5.07 -59.64 24.55
N VAL A 146 5.73 -60.11 23.47
CA VAL A 146 5.39 -61.19 22.48
C VAL A 146 4.11 -60.94 21.62
N VAL A 147 3.99 -61.23 20.30
CA VAL A 147 4.32 -62.41 19.47
C VAL A 147 4.34 -62.05 17.96
N ALA A 148 5.24 -62.70 17.21
CA ALA A 148 5.42 -62.66 15.75
C ALA A 148 4.28 -63.36 14.96
N PRO A 149 4.18 -63.19 13.62
CA PRO A 149 4.75 -64.22 12.76
C PRO A 149 5.36 -63.74 11.42
N ALA A 150 6.13 -64.66 10.83
CA ALA A 150 6.98 -64.57 9.65
C ALA A 150 6.28 -64.26 8.31
N PRO A 151 7.07 -63.93 7.26
CA PRO A 151 7.26 -64.91 6.18
C PRO A 151 8.70 -64.99 5.61
N PRO A 152 9.14 -66.15 5.07
CA PRO A 152 10.32 -66.30 4.19
C PRO A 152 9.89 -66.54 2.70
N PRO A 153 10.76 -66.81 1.71
CA PRO A 153 12.25 -66.80 1.66
C PRO A 153 12.88 -66.00 0.48
N GLU A 154 14.21 -65.83 0.57
CA GLU A 154 15.32 -65.76 -0.43
C GLU A 154 15.01 -66.12 -1.91
N ALA A 155 15.70 -65.69 -2.99
CA ALA A 155 16.96 -65.01 -3.37
C ALA A 155 16.84 -64.76 -4.92
N PRO A 156 17.86 -64.42 -5.77
CA PRO A 156 19.29 -64.15 -5.57
C PRO A 156 19.85 -62.88 -6.28
N ALA A 157 21.13 -62.63 -6.00
CA ALA A 157 22.02 -61.63 -6.60
C ALA A 157 22.18 -61.74 -8.13
N PRO A 158 22.68 -60.68 -8.79
CA PRO A 158 24.01 -60.84 -9.40
C PRO A 158 24.93 -59.59 -9.37
N GLN A 159 26.22 -59.86 -9.18
CA GLN A 159 27.42 -59.14 -9.65
C GLN A 159 28.28 -60.20 -10.40
N PRO A 160 29.33 -59.89 -11.21
CA PRO A 160 29.79 -58.64 -11.84
C PRO A 160 30.23 -58.75 -13.35
N GLU A 161 30.39 -57.58 -14.01
CA GLU A 161 31.33 -57.18 -15.10
C GLU A 161 31.49 -57.97 -16.45
N PRO A 162 31.74 -57.27 -17.59
CA PRO A 162 33.12 -56.95 -18.02
C PRO A 162 33.35 -55.58 -18.70
N GLN A 163 34.63 -55.21 -18.69
CA GLN A 163 35.36 -54.05 -19.23
C GLN A 163 35.08 -53.68 -20.71
N PRO A 164 35.48 -52.45 -21.09
CA PRO A 164 36.54 -52.33 -22.10
C PRO A 164 37.67 -51.36 -21.72
N ALA A 165 38.90 -51.78 -22.00
CA ALA A 165 40.11 -50.96 -22.16
C ALA A 165 40.25 -50.49 -23.63
N PRO A 166 41.32 -49.78 -24.07
CA PRO A 166 42.00 -48.59 -23.55
C PRO A 166 42.06 -47.41 -24.57
N GLU A 167 42.42 -46.21 -24.06
CA GLU A 167 43.13 -45.03 -24.64
C GLU A 167 42.97 -44.57 -26.11
N PRO A 168 43.02 -43.23 -26.35
CA PRO A 168 44.30 -42.62 -26.74
C PRO A 168 44.67 -41.32 -26.01
N THR A 169 45.97 -41.09 -26.01
CA THR A 169 46.80 -40.19 -25.21
C THR A 169 46.87 -38.74 -25.72
N ALA A 170 47.12 -37.82 -24.77
CA ALA A 170 47.84 -36.52 -24.86
C ALA A 170 47.07 -35.25 -25.31
N PRO A 171 47.54 -34.02 -24.96
CA PRO A 171 48.73 -33.63 -24.17
C PRO A 171 48.45 -32.78 -22.91
N ARG A 172 49.45 -32.77 -22.01
CA ARG A 172 49.52 -31.91 -20.80
C ARG A 172 49.52 -30.42 -21.17
N ALA A 173 48.76 -29.63 -20.43
CA ALA A 173 48.87 -28.17 -20.35
C ALA A 173 49.37 -27.76 -18.94
N PRO A 174 50.10 -26.64 -18.81
CA PRO A 174 51.07 -26.40 -17.74
C PRO A 174 50.47 -26.07 -16.37
N GLU A 175 51.23 -26.43 -15.34
CA GLU A 175 51.03 -26.12 -13.92
C GLU A 175 50.84 -24.61 -13.67
N PRO A 176 49.78 -24.18 -12.98
CA PRO A 176 49.67 -22.83 -12.44
C PRO A 176 50.63 -22.65 -11.25
N ALA A 177 51.44 -21.59 -11.29
CA ALA A 177 52.30 -21.20 -10.19
C ALA A 177 51.51 -20.97 -8.89
N ALA A 178 52.09 -21.43 -7.77
CA ALA A 178 51.51 -21.30 -6.43
C ALA A 178 51.32 -19.81 -6.03
N PRO A 179 50.17 -19.44 -5.42
CA PRO A 179 49.99 -18.11 -4.86
C PRO A 179 50.84 -17.92 -3.58
N PRO A 180 51.21 -16.67 -3.24
CA PRO A 180 51.98 -16.37 -2.03
C PRO A 180 51.15 -16.63 -0.76
N PRO A 181 51.81 -16.85 0.39
CA PRO A 181 51.12 -17.12 1.66
C PRO A 181 50.33 -15.89 2.12
N THR A 182 49.05 -16.11 2.41
CA THR A 182 48.13 -15.14 3.01
C THR A 182 48.51 -14.86 4.46
N GLN A 183 48.65 -13.58 4.80
CA GLN A 183 48.77 -13.13 6.19
C GLN A 183 47.46 -13.38 6.96
N PRO A 184 47.51 -13.74 8.26
CA PRO A 184 46.32 -13.90 9.07
C PRO A 184 45.61 -12.56 9.26
N ALA A 185 44.28 -12.56 9.05
CA ALA A 185 43.43 -11.41 9.26
C ALA A 185 43.32 -11.06 10.76
N PRO A 186 43.28 -9.77 11.14
CA PRO A 186 43.10 -9.36 12.53
C PRO A 186 41.71 -9.74 13.05
N GLU A 187 41.66 -10.20 14.31
CA GLU A 187 40.42 -10.57 14.98
C GLU A 187 39.45 -9.38 15.08
N PRO A 188 38.12 -9.62 14.91
CA PRO A 188 37.12 -8.57 15.02
C PRO A 188 36.99 -8.08 16.47
N PRO A 189 36.84 -6.76 16.69
CA PRO A 189 36.64 -6.21 18.02
C PRO A 189 35.31 -6.69 18.62
N THR A 190 35.34 -6.97 19.92
CA THR A 190 34.19 -7.42 20.70
C THR A 190 33.12 -6.32 20.75
N ALA A 191 31.88 -6.67 20.38
CA ALA A 191 30.77 -5.73 20.39
C ALA A 191 30.41 -5.29 21.84
N PRO A 192 30.14 -4.00 22.08
CA PRO A 192 29.73 -3.51 23.38
C PRO A 192 28.36 -4.06 23.79
N ALA A 193 28.19 -4.33 25.09
CA ALA A 193 26.95 -4.84 25.66
C ALA A 193 25.77 -3.86 25.43
N PRO A 194 24.54 -4.38 25.23
CA PRO A 194 23.38 -3.55 25.00
C PRO A 194 23.04 -2.69 26.24
N PRO A 195 22.58 -1.45 26.06
CA PRO A 195 22.17 -0.58 27.16
C PRO A 195 20.93 -1.15 27.87
N PRO A 196 20.72 -0.81 29.16
CA PRO A 196 19.56 -1.26 29.91
C PRO A 196 18.25 -0.77 29.30
N THR A 197 17.26 -1.66 29.28
CA THR A 197 15.92 -1.41 28.74
C THR A 197 15.20 -0.32 29.54
N PRO A 198 14.63 0.72 28.89
CA PRO A 198 13.82 1.72 29.57
C PRO A 198 12.60 1.09 30.27
N PRO A 199 12.17 1.63 31.42
CA PRO A 199 10.96 1.16 32.10
C PRO A 199 9.73 1.32 31.21
N GLU A 200 8.83 0.33 31.26
CA GLU A 200 7.60 0.33 30.48
C GLU A 200 6.73 1.56 30.81
N PRO A 201 6.23 2.31 29.80
CA PRO A 201 5.35 3.42 30.03
C PRO A 201 4.04 2.94 30.66
N GLN A 202 3.61 3.61 31.73
CA GLN A 202 2.32 3.35 32.36
C GLN A 202 1.16 3.49 31.35
N PRO A 203 0.12 2.65 31.44
CA PRO A 203 -1.03 2.72 30.55
C PRO A 203 -1.71 4.09 30.64
N ALA A 204 -1.81 4.80 29.52
CA ALA A 204 -2.57 6.03 29.44
C ALA A 204 -4.06 5.76 29.76
N PRO A 205 -4.78 6.71 30.40
CA PRO A 205 -6.21 6.60 30.65
C PRO A 205 -6.98 6.33 29.36
N ALA A 206 -7.98 5.45 29.43
CA ALA A 206 -8.83 5.13 28.28
C ALA A 206 -9.52 6.41 27.77
N PRO A 207 -9.53 6.66 26.44
CA PRO A 207 -10.19 7.83 25.89
C PRO A 207 -11.70 7.78 26.17
N PRO A 208 -12.35 8.94 26.40
CA PRO A 208 -13.77 9.02 26.63
C PRO A 208 -14.56 8.42 25.45
N PRO A 209 -15.78 7.90 25.69
CA PRO A 209 -16.62 7.33 24.64
C PRO A 209 -16.80 8.33 23.49
N PRO A 210 -16.70 7.89 22.22
CA PRO A 210 -16.93 8.79 21.10
C PRO A 210 -18.38 9.25 21.12
N GLU A 211 -18.58 10.54 21.34
CA GLU A 211 -19.88 11.18 21.20
C GLU A 211 -20.43 10.90 19.80
N SER A 212 -21.68 10.45 19.76
CA SER A 212 -22.43 10.17 18.54
C SER A 212 -22.61 11.46 17.74
N ARG A 213 -21.63 11.81 16.90
CA ARG A 213 -21.75 12.94 15.96
C ARG A 213 -22.82 12.59 14.92
N THR A 214 -23.99 13.19 15.05
CA THR A 214 -25.02 13.22 14.00
C THR A 214 -24.40 13.87 12.77
N ALA A 215 -24.11 13.09 11.73
CA ALA A 215 -23.49 13.58 10.52
C ALA A 215 -24.51 14.37 9.68
N LEU A 216 -24.63 15.67 9.95
CA LEU A 216 -25.39 16.58 9.11
C LEU A 216 -24.62 16.74 7.78
N THR A 217 -25.02 15.99 6.76
CA THR A 217 -24.43 16.12 5.41
C THR A 217 -25.28 17.09 4.62
N ARG A 218 -24.89 18.37 4.59
CA ARG A 218 -25.44 19.38 3.67
C ARG A 218 -24.38 19.76 2.65
N GLU A 219 -24.77 19.81 1.39
CA GLU A 219 -23.91 20.23 0.27
C GLU A 219 -24.53 21.46 -0.39
N ARG A 220 -23.72 22.51 -0.61
CA ARG A 220 -24.15 23.73 -1.29
C ARG A 220 -23.07 24.15 -2.28
N THR A 221 -23.49 24.50 -3.49
CA THR A 221 -22.58 24.92 -4.58
C THR A 221 -22.66 26.42 -4.75
N LEU A 222 -21.51 27.09 -4.74
CA LEU A 222 -21.37 28.52 -4.97
C LEU A 222 -20.74 28.76 -6.35
N TYR A 223 -21.32 29.66 -7.12
CA TYR A 223 -20.81 30.02 -8.45
C TYR A 223 -19.97 31.30 -8.41
N PHE A 224 -18.98 31.34 -9.29
CA PHE A 224 -18.06 32.47 -9.47
C PHE A 224 -18.08 32.94 -10.91
N ARG A 225 -17.70 34.18 -11.14
CA ARG A 225 -17.45 34.68 -12.49
C ARG A 225 -16.24 33.98 -13.13
N PRO A 226 -16.19 33.84 -14.47
CA PRO A 226 -15.02 33.30 -15.17
C PRO A 226 -13.73 34.01 -14.73
N ASP A 227 -12.71 33.22 -14.40
CA ASP A 227 -11.37 33.68 -13.98
C ASP A 227 -11.30 34.63 -12.78
N ASP A 228 -12.42 34.84 -12.07
CA ASP A 228 -12.50 35.70 -10.89
C ASP A 228 -12.68 34.83 -9.63
N PRO A 229 -11.83 34.98 -8.61
CA PRO A 229 -12.01 34.31 -7.32
C PRO A 229 -12.95 35.07 -6.38
N ARG A 230 -13.38 36.29 -6.71
CA ARG A 230 -14.23 37.11 -5.81
C ARG A 230 -15.65 36.57 -5.78
N LEU A 231 -16.23 36.57 -4.57
CA LEU A 231 -17.63 36.21 -4.37
C LEU A 231 -18.55 37.24 -5.05
N THR A 232 -19.57 36.74 -5.73
CA THR A 232 -20.66 37.58 -6.27
C THR A 232 -21.61 37.97 -5.14
N ALA A 233 -22.45 38.99 -5.36
CA ALA A 233 -23.50 39.35 -4.39
C ALA A 233 -24.42 38.15 -4.08
N GLU A 234 -24.82 37.41 -5.11
CA GLU A 234 -25.63 36.19 -4.96
C GLU A 234 -24.90 35.10 -4.14
N ALA A 235 -23.61 34.88 -4.36
CA ALA A 235 -22.84 33.91 -3.57
C ALA A 235 -22.68 34.35 -2.10
N LEU A 236 -22.57 35.66 -1.85
CA LEU A 236 -22.56 36.21 -0.48
C LEU A 236 -23.90 35.98 0.21
N ASP A 237 -25.02 36.21 -0.49
CA ASP A 237 -26.35 35.98 0.06
C ASP A 237 -26.58 34.49 0.38
N GLN A 238 -26.14 33.59 -0.52
CA GLN A 238 -26.18 32.15 -0.27
C GLN A 238 -25.32 31.71 0.92
N LEU A 239 -24.16 32.34 1.13
CA LEU A 239 -23.32 32.08 2.29
C LEU A 239 -23.97 32.57 3.59
N ARG A 240 -24.60 33.76 3.58
CA ARG A 240 -25.36 34.27 4.73
C ARG A 240 -26.49 33.33 5.12
N GLU A 241 -27.28 32.90 4.14
CA GLU A 241 -28.37 31.94 4.36
C GLU A 241 -27.84 30.62 4.95
N LEU A 242 -26.73 30.09 4.42
CA LEU A 242 -26.10 28.89 4.96
C LEU A 242 -25.63 29.07 6.41
N VAL A 243 -25.03 30.22 6.75
CA VAL A 243 -24.59 30.52 8.12
C VAL A 243 -25.77 30.60 9.07
N GLU A 244 -26.86 31.28 8.69
CA GLU A 244 -28.09 31.35 9.47
C GLU A 244 -28.69 29.95 9.69
N GLU A 245 -28.81 29.15 8.64
CA GLU A 245 -29.30 27.76 8.71
C GLU A 245 -28.44 26.91 9.65
N LEU A 246 -27.11 26.98 9.53
CA LEU A 246 -26.19 26.23 10.37
C LEU A 246 -26.26 26.70 11.84
N SER A 247 -26.47 27.99 12.07
CA SER A 247 -26.64 28.52 13.42
C SER A 247 -27.95 28.06 14.07
N ALA A 248 -29.05 27.97 13.30
CA ALA A 248 -30.36 27.58 13.79
C ALA A 248 -30.47 26.09 14.14
N VAL A 249 -29.81 25.23 13.37
CA VAL A 249 -29.83 23.77 13.61
C VAL A 249 -28.98 23.39 14.83
N ALA A 250 -28.04 24.25 15.22
CA ALA A 250 -26.84 23.80 15.88
C ALA A 250 -26.14 24.94 16.68
N PRO A 251 -26.80 25.55 17.68
CA PRO A 251 -26.25 26.68 18.43
C PRO A 251 -24.95 26.34 19.17
N ASP A 252 -24.80 25.10 19.63
CA ASP A 252 -23.62 24.63 20.40
C ASP A 252 -22.44 24.16 19.54
N LEU A 253 -22.62 24.10 18.21
CA LEU A 253 -21.69 23.46 17.27
C LEU A 253 -20.57 24.36 16.76
N ARG A 254 -20.53 25.64 17.15
CA ARG A 254 -19.41 26.55 16.84
C ARG A 254 -18.04 25.95 17.19
N ASN A 255 -17.98 25.06 18.19
CA ASN A 255 -16.74 24.46 18.67
C ASN A 255 -16.51 23.01 18.20
N ASN A 256 -17.46 22.37 17.52
CA ASN A 256 -17.39 20.93 17.22
C ASN A 256 -17.84 20.53 15.80
N MET A 257 -18.01 21.50 14.90
CA MET A 257 -18.34 21.27 13.48
C MET A 257 -17.09 21.36 12.61
N THR A 258 -16.97 20.46 11.63
CA THR A 258 -15.96 20.55 10.58
C THR A 258 -16.63 20.89 9.26
N LEU A 259 -16.42 22.12 8.78
CA LEU A 259 -16.84 22.54 7.44
C LEU A 259 -15.71 22.24 6.45
N THR A 260 -16.02 21.55 5.34
CA THR A 260 -15.07 21.30 4.25
C THR A 260 -15.47 22.11 3.03
N ILE A 261 -14.63 23.06 2.62
CA ILE A 261 -14.83 23.88 1.43
C ILE A 261 -13.88 23.39 0.35
N ARG A 262 -14.40 23.10 -0.84
CA ARG A 262 -13.60 22.63 -2.00
C ARG A 262 -13.83 23.52 -3.19
N GLY A 263 -12.74 24.04 -3.75
CA GLY A 263 -12.77 24.79 -4.99
C GLY A 263 -12.79 23.88 -6.20
N HIS A 264 -13.60 24.24 -7.20
CA HIS A 264 -13.66 23.57 -8.49
C HIS A 264 -13.47 24.58 -9.63
N CYS A 265 -12.92 24.11 -10.75
CA CYS A 265 -12.74 24.90 -11.96
C CYS A 265 -13.13 24.07 -13.18
N ALA A 266 -13.53 24.76 -14.25
CA ALA A 266 -13.73 24.14 -15.55
C ALA A 266 -12.40 23.60 -16.09
N LEU A 267 -12.46 22.68 -17.06
CA LEU A 267 -11.27 22.07 -17.66
C LEU A 267 -10.45 23.02 -18.56
N SER A 268 -10.88 24.27 -18.74
CA SER A 268 -10.16 25.27 -19.52
C SER A 268 -8.93 25.82 -18.79
N GLY A 269 -7.84 26.06 -19.52
CA GLY A 269 -6.61 26.68 -19.00
C GLY A 269 -5.56 25.67 -18.48
N THR A 270 -4.45 26.20 -17.98
CA THR A 270 -3.34 25.39 -17.45
C THR A 270 -3.72 24.75 -16.12
N GLU A 271 -3.19 23.56 -15.82
CA GLU A 271 -3.48 22.88 -14.55
C GLU A 271 -3.07 23.71 -13.34
N ALA A 272 -1.89 24.32 -13.37
CA ALA A 272 -1.42 25.20 -12.32
C ALA A 272 -2.38 26.40 -12.11
N GLY A 273 -2.86 27.02 -13.20
CA GLY A 273 -3.83 28.10 -13.13
C GLY A 273 -5.17 27.66 -12.53
N ARG A 274 -5.66 26.47 -12.90
CA ARG A 274 -6.90 25.89 -12.35
C ARG A 274 -6.76 25.56 -10.86
N ILE A 275 -5.64 24.96 -10.45
CA ILE A 275 -5.35 24.66 -9.04
C ILE A 275 -5.36 25.97 -8.24
N GLU A 276 -4.63 26.97 -8.71
CA GLU A 276 -4.55 28.26 -8.03
C GLU A 276 -5.90 28.99 -7.96
N LEU A 277 -6.65 29.06 -9.06
CA LEU A 277 -7.97 29.69 -9.09
C LEU A 277 -8.96 28.97 -8.16
N SER A 278 -8.97 27.63 -8.18
CA SER A 278 -9.83 26.83 -7.31
C SER A 278 -9.47 27.02 -5.83
N ARG A 279 -8.18 27.08 -5.50
CA ARG A 279 -7.68 27.36 -4.13
C ARG A 279 -8.15 28.74 -3.65
N ARG A 280 -7.94 29.78 -4.46
CA ARG A 280 -8.33 31.16 -4.11
C ARG A 280 -9.85 31.31 -3.92
N ARG A 281 -10.66 30.61 -4.71
CA ARG A 281 -12.12 30.58 -4.54
C ARG A 281 -12.53 29.96 -3.20
N ALA A 282 -11.93 28.82 -2.85
CA ALA A 282 -12.20 28.17 -1.58
C ALA A 282 -11.77 29.04 -0.39
N GLU A 283 -10.62 29.71 -0.48
CA GLU A 283 -10.13 30.64 0.54
C GLU A 283 -11.06 31.85 0.72
N ASN A 284 -11.51 32.46 -0.38
CA ASN A 284 -12.45 33.58 -0.31
C ASN A 284 -13.80 33.18 0.28
N SER A 285 -14.31 31.98 -0.04
CA SER A 285 -15.52 31.45 0.61
C SER A 285 -15.32 31.16 2.10
N ALA A 286 -14.12 30.73 2.50
CA ALA A 286 -13.81 30.42 3.89
C ALA A 286 -13.56 31.66 4.76
N ALA A 287 -13.12 32.77 4.14
CA ALA A 287 -12.83 34.03 4.82
C ALA A 287 -14.07 34.93 5.04
N PHE A 288 -15.21 34.56 4.45
CA PHE A 288 -16.50 35.21 4.66
C PHE A 288 -16.98 35.00 6.11
#